data_AF-A0A7J6FHB7-F1
#
_entry.id   AF-A0A7J6FHB7-F1
#
_cell.length_a   1.000
_cell.length_b   1.000
_cell.length_c   1.000
_cell.angle_alpha   90.00
_cell.angle_beta   90.00
_cell.angle_gamma   90.00
#
_symmetry.space_group_name_H-M   'P 1'
#
loop_
_entity.id
_entity.type
_entity.pdbx_description
1 polymer ?
#
loop_
_entity_poly.entity_id
_entity_poly.type
_entity_poly.pdbx_seq_one_letter_code
_entity_poly.pdbx_strand_id
1 'polypeptide(L)' 'MAYGVYELQNMGSYLSCNFSSAELIANSTQGGGDGFEVSLSEWKPYYFASYGDDGSHCNDGHMKFSAVPWPHNNN' A
#
# COMPACT_ATOMS: atom_id res chain seq x y z
N MET A 1 -3.83 -11.56 11.79
CA MET A 1 -2.61 -12.27 11.33
C MET A 1 -2.32 -12.01 9.84
N ALA A 2 -1.27 -11.23 9.54
CA ALA A 2 -0.70 -10.83 8.22
C ALA A 2 -1.57 -10.99 6.94
N TYR A 3 -2.07 -9.87 6.41
CA TYR A 3 -3.11 -9.81 5.37
C TYR A 3 -2.69 -9.03 4.11
N GLY A 4 -1.44 -9.21 3.70
CA GLY A 4 -0.92 -8.60 2.50
C GLY A 4 -0.85 -7.06 2.52
N VAL A 5 -0.31 -6.54 1.44
CA VAL A 5 -0.18 -5.12 1.12
C VAL A 5 -1.03 -4.87 -0.11
N TYR A 6 -1.90 -3.86 -0.03
CA TYR A 6 -2.70 -3.39 -1.14
C TYR A 6 -2.27 -2.00 -1.56
N GLU A 7 -2.35 -1.72 -2.85
CA GLU A 7 -2.28 -0.38 -3.41
C GLU A 7 -3.70 0.18 -3.60
N LEU A 8 -3.96 1.38 -3.05
CA LEU A 8 -5.23 2.08 -3.19
C LEU A 8 -5.12 3.12 -4.29
N GLN A 9 -6.14 3.17 -5.15
CA GLN A 9 -6.13 3.99 -6.37
C GLN A 9 -6.11 5.49 -6.11
N ASN A 10 -6.58 5.96 -4.94
CA ASN A 10 -6.69 7.38 -4.64
C ASN A 10 -6.67 7.68 -3.13
N MET A 11 -6.47 8.96 -2.81
CA MET A 11 -6.40 9.46 -1.44
C MET A 11 -7.68 9.22 -0.64
N GLY A 12 -8.85 9.30 -1.28
CA GLY A 12 -10.14 9.09 -0.62
C GLY A 12 -10.28 7.66 -0.10
N SER A 13 -9.95 6.68 -0.94
CA SER A 13 -9.90 5.27 -0.55
C SER A 13 -8.87 5.01 0.55
N TYR A 14 -7.70 5.66 0.50
CA TYR A 14 -6.66 5.56 1.53
C TYR A 14 -7.07 6.11 2.90
N LEU A 15 -7.75 7.25 2.92
CA LEU A 15 -8.20 7.87 4.17
C LEU A 15 -9.36 7.09 4.79
N SER A 16 -10.30 6.61 3.97
CA SER A 16 -11.47 5.84 4.40
C SER A 16 -11.21 4.34 4.55
N CYS A 17 -10.01 3.86 4.22
CA CYS A 17 -9.69 2.44 4.19
C CYS A 17 -10.71 1.64 3.34
N ASN A 18 -11.08 2.16 2.17
CA ASN A 18 -11.98 1.49 1.24
C ASN A 18 -11.20 0.67 0.21
N PHE A 19 -11.24 -0.65 0.36
CA PHE A 19 -10.48 -1.59 -0.47
C PHE A 19 -11.28 -2.16 -1.66
N SER A 20 -12.50 -1.67 -1.93
CA SER A 20 -13.36 -2.18 -3.01
C SER A 20 -12.71 -2.17 -4.40
N SER A 21 -11.77 -1.25 -4.62
CA SER A 21 -11.00 -1.13 -5.87
C SER A 21 -9.48 -1.23 -5.64
N ALA A 22 -9.06 -1.74 -4.48
CA ALA A 22 -7.64 -1.84 -4.14
C ALA A 22 -7.01 -3.06 -4.82
N GLU A 23 -5.76 -2.91 -5.25
CA GLU A 23 -4.99 -3.97 -5.89
C GLU A 23 -4.12 -4.67 -4.84
N LEU A 24 -4.17 -6.00 -4.76
CA LEU A 24 -3.29 -6.76 -3.89
C LEU A 24 -1.91 -6.88 -4.55
N ILE A 25 -0.91 -6.16 -4.01
CA ILE A 25 0.45 -6.14 -4.56
C ILE A 25 1.40 -7.13 -3.87
N ALA A 26 1.09 -7.50 -2.62
CA ALA A 26 1.82 -8.55 -1.90
C ALA A 26 0.88 -9.33 -0.99
N ASN A 27 0.86 -10.65 -1.09
CA ASN A 27 0.08 -11.52 -0.20
C ASN A 27 0.85 -11.83 1.11
N SER A 28 0.23 -12.60 2.01
CA SER A 28 0.77 -12.90 3.34
C SER A 28 2.07 -13.72 3.36
N THR A 29 2.41 -14.42 2.27
CA THR A 29 3.66 -15.22 2.19
C THR A 29 4.81 -14.44 1.57
N GLN A 30 4.52 -13.34 0.86
CA GLN A 30 5.52 -12.52 0.16
C GLN A 30 6.32 -11.59 1.10
N GLY A 31 6.00 -11.54 2.39
CA GLY A 31 6.78 -10.81 3.39
C GLY A 31 7.93 -11.62 4.01
N GLY A 32 8.05 -12.92 3.71
CA GLY A 32 9.14 -13.77 4.20
C GLY A 32 10.39 -13.73 3.31
N GLY A 33 11.54 -14.14 3.86
CA GLY A 33 12.80 -14.15 3.10
C GLY A 33 13.30 -12.74 2.79
N ASP A 34 13.55 -12.46 1.51
CA ASP A 34 14.00 -11.14 1.01
C ASP A 34 12.87 -10.09 1.01
N GLY A 35 11.63 -10.51 1.27
CA GLY A 35 10.46 -9.64 1.29
C GLY A 35 9.88 -9.35 -0.09
N PHE A 36 9.19 -8.22 -0.21
CA PHE A 36 8.53 -7.75 -1.41
C PHE A 36 9.02 -6.34 -1.78
N GLU A 37 9.17 -6.09 -3.07
CA GLU A 37 9.58 -4.80 -3.62
C GLU A 37 8.52 -4.24 -4.57
N VAL A 38 8.27 -2.93 -4.48
CA VAL A 38 7.41 -2.19 -5.40
C VAL A 38 8.21 -1.04 -6.02
N SER A 39 8.13 -0.90 -7.34
CA SER A 39 8.78 0.19 -8.08
C SER A 39 7.82 1.36 -8.26
N LEU A 40 8.25 2.55 -7.83
CA LEU A 40 7.49 3.79 -7.97
C LEU A 40 7.94 4.51 -9.26
N SER A 41 7.40 4.08 -10.40
CA SER A 41 7.83 4.50 -11.74
C SER A 41 7.27 5.84 -12.22
N GLU A 42 6.17 6.31 -11.63
CA GLU A 42 5.46 7.52 -12.05
C GLU A 42 5.56 8.62 -10.98
N TRP A 43 5.64 9.88 -11.40
CA TRP A 43 5.56 11.02 -10.46
C TRP A 43 4.12 11.23 -10.00
N LYS A 44 3.66 10.35 -9.09
CA LYS A 44 2.34 10.39 -8.46
C LYS A 44 2.41 9.87 -7.03
N PRO A 45 1.44 10.20 -6.17
CA PRO A 45 1.33 9.54 -4.88
C PRO A 45 0.85 8.10 -5.03
N TYR A 46 1.54 7.20 -4.34
CA TYR A 46 1.16 5.80 -4.16
C TYR A 46 0.66 5.61 -2.74
N TYR A 47 -0.43 4.87 -2.57
CA TYR A 47 -1.09 4.67 -1.28
C TYR A 47 -1.10 3.18 -0.95
N PHE A 48 -0.41 2.81 0.11
CA PHE A 48 -0.30 1.41 0.52
C PHE A 48 -0.98 1.20 1.87
N ALA A 49 -1.72 0.10 2.02
CA ALA A 49 -2.31 -0.27 3.29
C ALA A 49 -2.52 -1.78 3.41
N SER A 50 -2.66 -2.27 4.64
CA SER A 50 -3.09 -3.64 4.91
C SER A 50 -4.58 -3.68 5.25
N TYR A 51 -5.36 -4.54 4.61
CA TYR A 51 -6.80 -4.71 4.89
C TYR A 51 -7.08 -5.57 6.12
N GLY A 52 -6.07 -6.17 6.73
CA GLY A 52 -6.26 -7.25 7.70
C GLY A 52 -7.27 -7.04 8.81
N ASP A 53 -7.80 -8.18 9.27
CA ASP A 53 -8.79 -8.22 10.34
C ASP A 53 -10.00 -7.31 10.03
N ASP A 54 -10.61 -7.54 8.86
CA ASP A 54 -11.77 -6.81 8.31
C ASP A 54 -11.62 -5.27 8.26
N GLY A 55 -10.44 -4.81 7.85
CA GLY A 55 -10.10 -3.40 7.70
C GLY A 55 -9.53 -2.76 8.97
N SER A 56 -9.50 -3.45 10.11
CA SER A 56 -8.98 -2.89 11.36
C SER A 56 -7.47 -2.57 11.30
N HIS A 57 -6.69 -3.32 10.51
CA HIS A 57 -5.29 -3.00 10.25
C HIS A 57 -5.11 -1.56 9.70
N CYS A 58 -5.95 -1.15 8.76
CA CYS A 58 -5.87 0.17 8.14
C CYS A 58 -6.50 1.27 9.02
N ASN A 59 -7.65 0.99 9.63
CA ASN A 59 -8.44 1.97 10.40
C ASN A 59 -7.86 2.23 11.79
N ASP A 60 -7.65 1.16 12.57
CA ASP A 60 -7.28 1.24 13.98
C ASP A 60 -5.77 1.04 14.15
N GLY A 61 -5.20 0.09 13.40
CA GLY A 61 -3.77 -0.23 13.43
C GLY A 61 -2.91 0.78 12.66
N HIS A 62 -3.53 1.67 11.87
CA HIS A 62 -2.86 2.63 11.00
C HIS A 62 -1.75 2.00 10.14
N MET A 63 -1.90 0.73 9.74
CA MET A 63 -0.96 0.00 8.89
C MET A 63 -1.12 0.44 7.44
N LYS A 64 -0.76 1.69 7.21
CA LYS A 64 -0.87 2.38 5.93
C LYS A 64 0.21 3.45 5.81
N PHE A 65 0.71 3.64 4.59
CA PHE A 65 1.68 4.69 4.30
C PHE A 65 1.51 5.15 2.85
N SER A 66 1.97 6.36 2.56
CA SER A 66 2.05 6.88 1.20
C SER A 66 3.50 7.15 0.82
N ALA A 67 3.80 6.98 -0.46
CA ALA A 67 5.09 7.32 -1.03
C ALA A 67 4.88 8.16 -2.28
N VAL A 68 5.69 9.20 -2.44
CA VAL A 68 5.70 10.04 -3.64
C VAL A 68 7.14 10.06 -4.14
N PRO A 69 7.46 9.40 -5.26
CA PRO A 69 8.80 9.49 -5.83
C PRO A 69 9.01 10.93 -6.30
N TRP A 70 10.16 11.51 -5.96
CA TRP A 70 10.56 12.79 -6.56
C TRP A 70 11.18 12.54 -7.94
N PRO A 71 10.95 13.43 -8.93
CA PRO A 71 11.61 13.33 -10.22
C PRO A 71 13.12 13.29 -10.02
N HIS A 72 13.75 12.25 -10.56
CA HIS A 72 15.20 12.15 -10.55
C HIS A 72 15.73 12.99 -11.73
N ASN A 73 16.17 14.21 -11.43
CA ASN A 73 16.87 15.05 -12.41
C ASN A 73 18.31 14.52 -12.55
N ASN A 74 18.58 13.76 -13.61
CA ASN A 74 19.94 13.40 -14.01
C ASN A 74 20.62 14.63 -14.62
N ASN A 75 21.29 15.45 -13.81
CA ASN A 75 22.12 16.56 -14.27
C ASN A 75 23.60 16.25 -14.03
#